data_AF-A0A1F2QKN2-F1
#
_entry.id   AF-A0A1F2QKN2-F1
#
_cell.length_a   1.000
_cell.length_b   1.000
_cell.length_c   1.000
_cell.angle_alpha   90.00
_cell.angle_beta   90.00
_cell.angle_gamma   90.00
#
_symmetry.space_group_name_H-M   'P 1'
#
loop_
_entity.id
_entity.type
_entity.pdbx_description
1 polymer ?
#
loop_
_entity_poly.entity_id
_entity_poly.type
_entity_poly.pdbx_seq_one_letter_code
_entity_poly.pdbx_strand_id
1 'polypeptide(L)'
;MIPSRETLQRLQSRWNFALDPLEIVLRLGELLRAVRHDETLRDRLALKGGTALNLCHGVPRRLSVDLDFNDTGASEREQMQSDRPLIAAALERIARRAGYQVQRSREAHAARPGQTRRKKGN
;
A
#
# COMPACT_ATOMS: atom_id res chain seq x y z
N MET A 1 -0.56 1.43 15.43
CA MET A 1 0.60 1.52 16.35
C MET A 1 1.72 2.24 15.62
N ILE A 2 2.43 3.17 16.27
CA ILE A 2 3.67 3.73 15.72
C ILE A 2 4.80 2.77 16.12
N PRO A 3 5.59 2.21 15.18
CA PRO A 3 6.71 1.34 15.53
C PRO A 3 7.74 2.08 16.39
N SER A 4 8.22 1.45 17.47
CA SER A 4 9.30 2.04 18.26
C SER A 4 10.62 2.00 17.49
N ARG A 5 11.48 3.00 17.73
CA ARG A 5 12.82 3.06 17.14
C ARG A 5 13.64 1.79 17.42
N GLU A 6 13.54 1.28 18.64
CA GLU A 6 14.19 0.02 19.03
C GLU A 6 13.70 -1.17 18.20
N THR A 7 12.38 -1.26 17.97
CA THR A 7 11.81 -2.31 17.10
C THR A 7 12.33 -2.20 15.68
N LEU A 8 12.40 -0.98 15.12
CA LEU A 8 12.91 -0.75 13.77
C LEU A 8 14.40 -1.09 13.66
N GLN A 9 15.22 -0.72 14.65
CA GLN A 9 16.65 -1.05 14.69
C GLN A 9 16.87 -2.56 14.77
N ARG A 10 16.11 -3.27 15.62
CA ARG A 10 16.16 -4.74 15.69
C ARG A 10 15.81 -5.39 14.36
N LEU A 11 14.79 -4.89 13.66
CA LEU A 11 14.40 -5.40 12.35
C LEU A 11 15.44 -5.07 11.27
N GLN A 12 16.03 -3.88 11.30
CA GLN A 12 17.14 -3.50 10.43
C GLN A 12 18.34 -4.43 10.62
N SER A 13 18.77 -4.69 11.86
CA SER A 13 19.88 -5.61 12.11
C SER A 13 19.58 -7.04 11.64
N ARG A 14 18.32 -7.48 11.72
CA ARG A 14 17.92 -8.82 11.31
C ARG A 14 17.77 -8.99 9.80
N TRP A 15 17.21 -8.00 9.12
CA TRP A 15 16.78 -8.12 7.72
C TRP A 15 17.56 -7.22 6.75
N ASN A 16 18.42 -6.35 7.27
CA ASN A 16 19.26 -5.43 6.52
C ASN A 16 18.49 -4.48 5.57
N PHE A 17 17.26 -4.13 5.93
CA PHE A 17 16.47 -3.11 5.24
C PHE A 17 16.64 -1.74 5.91
N ALA A 18 16.47 -0.67 5.14
CA ALA A 18 16.44 0.69 5.68
C ALA A 18 15.27 0.89 6.65
N LEU A 19 15.41 1.85 7.58
CA LEU A 19 14.40 2.10 8.61
C LEU A 19 13.07 2.61 8.02
N ASP A 20 13.11 3.53 7.04
CA ASP A 20 11.89 4.13 6.50
C ASP A 20 10.97 3.09 5.83
N PRO A 21 11.45 2.20 4.92
CA PRO A 21 10.60 1.15 4.37
C PRO A 21 10.10 0.15 5.41
N LEU A 22 10.90 -0.15 6.46
CA LEU A 22 10.46 -1.02 7.55
C LEU A 22 9.29 -0.41 8.32
N GLU A 23 9.38 0.89 8.64
CA GLU A 23 8.28 1.60 9.31
C GLU A 23 7.01 1.58 8.46
N ILE A 24 7.14 1.88 7.16
CA ILE A 24 5.99 1.88 6.25
C ILE A 24 5.37 0.47 6.18
N VAL A 25 6.16 -0.59 6.00
CA VAL A 25 5.63 -1.97 5.94
C VAL A 25 4.89 -2.36 7.22
N LEU A 26 5.41 -2.02 8.40
CA LEU A 26 4.72 -2.28 9.67
C LEU A 26 3.37 -1.54 9.75
N ARG A 27 3.36 -0.27 9.33
CA ARG A 27 2.14 0.54 9.24
C ARG A 27 1.13 -0.04 8.23
N LEU A 28 1.58 -0.49 7.07
CA LEU A 28 0.73 -1.15 6.07
C LEU A 28 0.18 -2.49 6.57
N GLY A 29 0.94 -3.22 7.40
CA GLY A 29 0.44 -4.41 8.07
C GLY A 29 -0.79 -4.14 8.92
N GLU A 30 -0.78 -3.04 9.69
CA GLU A 30 -1.96 -2.63 10.48
C GLU A 30 -3.14 -2.19 9.61
N LEU A 31 -2.88 -1.46 8.52
CA LEU A 31 -3.93 -1.09 7.56
C LEU A 31 -4.54 -2.31 6.89
N LEU A 32 -3.70 -3.26 6.46
CA LEU A 32 -4.15 -4.52 5.85
C LEU A 32 -4.98 -5.35 6.83
N ARG A 33 -4.60 -5.39 8.12
CA ARG A 33 -5.39 -6.02 9.18
C ARG A 33 -6.74 -5.34 9.35
N ALA A 34 -6.78 -4.00 9.34
CA ALA A 34 -8.04 -3.26 9.43
C ALA A 34 -8.96 -3.52 8.22
N VAL A 35 -8.41 -3.60 7.00
CA VAL A 35 -9.15 -3.97 5.79
C VAL A 35 -9.75 -5.37 5.91
N ARG A 36 -9.00 -6.34 6.44
CA ARG A 36 -9.45 -7.72 6.66
C ARG A 36 -10.57 -7.86 7.69
N HIS A 37 -10.72 -6.91 8.61
CA HIS A 37 -11.79 -6.90 9.60
C HIS A 37 -13.00 -6.04 9.20
N ASP A 38 -12.92 -5.31 8.09
CA ASP A 38 -13.99 -4.44 7.63
C ASP A 38 -15.05 -5.24 6.86
N GLU A 39 -16.30 -5.15 7.28
CA GLU A 39 -17.41 -5.94 6.72
C GLU A 39 -17.62 -5.68 5.22
N THR A 40 -17.35 -4.46 4.76
CA THR A 40 -17.51 -4.09 3.34
C THR A 40 -16.36 -4.64 2.47
N LEU A 41 -15.16 -4.80 3.04
CA LEU A 41 -13.94 -5.05 2.27
C LEU A 41 -13.42 -6.49 2.38
N ARG A 42 -13.67 -7.17 3.51
CA ARG A 42 -12.98 -8.43 3.88
C ARG A 42 -13.10 -9.54 2.85
N ASP A 43 -14.28 -9.68 2.22
CA ASP A 43 -14.59 -10.74 1.25
C ASP A 43 -14.53 -10.21 -0.21
N ARG A 44 -14.08 -8.97 -0.37
CA ARG A 44 -14.17 -8.21 -1.62
C ARG A 44 -12.82 -7.77 -2.16
N LEU A 45 -11.82 -7.57 -1.30
CA LEU A 45 -10.49 -7.11 -1.71
C LEU A 45 -9.46 -8.23 -1.65
N ALA A 46 -8.90 -8.57 -2.81
CA ALA A 46 -7.74 -9.45 -2.93
C ALA A 46 -6.45 -8.64 -3.00
N LEU A 47 -5.53 -8.86 -2.05
CA LEU A 47 -4.20 -8.22 -2.07
C LEU A 47 -3.38 -8.73 -3.26
N LYS A 48 -2.77 -7.82 -4.00
CA LYS A 48 -1.88 -8.11 -5.13
C LYS A 48 -0.58 -7.29 -5.05
N GLY A 49 0.24 -7.40 -6.09
CA GLY A 49 1.40 -6.55 -6.28
C GLY A 49 2.58 -6.89 -5.36
N GLY A 50 3.46 -5.91 -5.16
CA GLY A 50 4.72 -6.09 -4.45
C GLY A 50 4.55 -6.49 -2.98
N THR A 51 3.53 -5.96 -2.30
CA THR A 51 3.27 -6.31 -0.90
C THR A 51 2.74 -7.74 -0.74
N ALA A 52 1.95 -8.26 -1.69
CA ALA A 52 1.62 -9.69 -1.70
C ALA A 52 2.88 -10.55 -1.81
N LEU A 53 3.84 -10.15 -2.66
CA LEU A 53 5.12 -10.86 -2.79
C LEU A 53 5.98 -10.75 -1.52
N ASN A 54 6.05 -9.57 -0.90
CA ASN A 54 6.75 -9.37 0.39
C ASN A 54 6.28 -10.38 1.45
N LEU A 55 4.97 -10.66 1.49
CA LEU A 55 4.34 -11.46 2.55
C LEU A 55 4.33 -12.95 2.25
N CYS A 56 4.18 -13.35 0.97
CA CYS A 56 3.84 -14.72 0.60
C CYS A 56 4.97 -15.48 -0.13
N HIS A 57 6.04 -14.82 -0.57
CA HIS A 57 7.06 -15.43 -1.45
C HIS A 57 8.49 -15.45 -0.87
N GLY A 58 8.65 -15.11 0.41
CA GLY A 58 9.95 -15.09 1.09
C GLY A 58 10.56 -13.69 1.20
N VAL A 59 11.83 -13.61 1.60
CA VAL A 59 12.52 -12.34 1.83
C VAL A 59 12.73 -11.61 0.50
N PRO A 60 12.14 -10.43 0.29
CA PRO A 60 12.25 -9.73 -0.99
C PRO A 60 13.60 -9.01 -1.09
N ARG A 61 14.06 -8.73 -2.32
CA ARG A 61 15.26 -7.88 -2.53
C ARG A 61 15.06 -6.43 -2.08
N ARG A 62 13.81 -5.95 -2.09
CA ARG A 62 13.39 -4.64 -1.61
C ARG A 62 12.01 -4.76 -1.00
N LEU A 63 11.73 -3.97 0.03
CA LEU A 63 10.39 -3.88 0.59
C LEU A 63 9.48 -3.08 -0.34
N SER A 64 8.37 -3.67 -0.78
CA SER A 64 7.24 -2.91 -1.33
C SER A 64 6.53 -2.12 -0.23
N VAL A 65 6.15 -0.88 -0.53
CA VAL A 65 5.59 0.10 0.42
C VAL A 65 4.22 0.61 -0.03
N ASP A 66 3.51 -0.18 -0.82
CA ASP A 66 2.19 0.13 -1.36
C ASP A 66 1.19 -1.00 -1.06
N LEU A 67 -0.09 -0.68 -0.91
CA LEU A 67 -1.16 -1.68 -0.84
C LEU A 67 -1.97 -1.65 -2.13
N ASP A 68 -1.79 -2.67 -2.94
CA ASP A 68 -2.53 -2.88 -4.18
C ASP A 68 -3.62 -3.94 -3.98
N PHE A 69 -4.86 -3.62 -4.36
CA PHE A 69 -5.97 -4.55 -4.29
C PHE A 69 -6.65 -4.74 -5.65
N ASN A 70 -7.19 -5.94 -5.86
CA ASN A 70 -8.25 -6.19 -6.84
C ASN A 70 -9.59 -6.27 -6.12
N ASP A 71 -10.62 -5.67 -6.72
CA ASP A 71 -12.01 -5.91 -6.32
C ASP A 71 -12.48 -7.24 -6.93
N THR A 72 -12.98 -8.14 -6.10
CA THR A 72 -13.51 -9.46 -6.47
C THR A 72 -15.00 -9.61 -6.14
N GLY A 73 -15.68 -8.54 -5.75
CA GLY A 73 -17.09 -8.59 -5.30
C GLY A 73 -18.12 -8.63 -6.43
N ALA A 74 -17.72 -8.38 -7.68
CA ALA A 74 -18.60 -8.49 -8.84
C ALA A 74 -17.82 -8.97 -10.07
N SER A 75 -18.45 -9.83 -10.87
CA SER A 75 -17.90 -10.27 -12.17
C SER A 75 -18.25 -9.31 -13.30
N GLU A 76 -19.38 -8.60 -13.18
CA GLU A 76 -19.85 -7.61 -14.16
C GLU A 76 -19.17 -6.26 -13.95
N ARG A 77 -18.68 -5.67 -15.05
CA ARG A 77 -17.89 -4.44 -15.01
C ARG A 77 -18.71 -3.24 -14.51
N GLU A 78 -19.98 -3.17 -14.86
CA GLU A 78 -20.90 -2.10 -14.47
C GLU A 78 -21.09 -2.10 -12.94
N GLN A 79 -21.25 -3.30 -12.36
CA GLN A 79 -21.40 -3.47 -10.92
C GLN A 79 -20.10 -3.16 -10.17
N MET A 80 -18.93 -3.58 -10.70
CA MET A 80 -17.64 -3.17 -10.13
C MET A 80 -17.48 -1.64 -10.10
N GLN A 81 -17.94 -0.96 -11.15
CA GLN A 81 -17.86 0.51 -11.24
C GLN A 81 -18.82 1.19 -10.26
N SER A 82 -20.04 0.68 -10.09
CA SER A 82 -21.02 1.23 -9.13
C SER A 82 -20.60 1.02 -7.67
N ASP A 83 -19.87 -0.06 -7.37
CA ASP A 83 -19.38 -0.38 -6.02
C ASP A 83 -18.08 0.37 -5.66
N ARG A 84 -17.33 0.87 -6.65
CA ARG A 84 -16.04 1.54 -6.43
C ARG A 84 -16.11 2.72 -5.43
N PRO A 85 -17.14 3.58 -5.40
CA PRO A 85 -17.27 4.63 -4.39
C PRO A 85 -17.42 4.09 -2.97
N LEU A 86 -18.18 2.98 -2.80
CA LEU A 86 -18.37 2.33 -1.50
C LEU A 86 -17.03 1.78 -0.96
N ILE A 87 -16.28 1.08 -1.82
CA ILE A 87 -14.95 0.56 -1.49
C ILE A 87 -14.00 1.70 -1.10
N ALA A 88 -13.97 2.77 -1.91
CA ALA A 88 -13.12 3.93 -1.65
C ALA A 88 -13.45 4.62 -0.32
N ALA A 89 -14.74 4.76 0.01
CA ALA A 89 -15.19 5.35 1.27
C ALA A 89 -14.78 4.49 2.48
N ALA A 90 -14.90 3.16 2.36
CA ALA A 90 -14.48 2.24 3.42
C ALA A 90 -12.95 2.29 3.65
N LEU A 91 -12.15 2.29 2.57
CA LEU A 91 -10.69 2.44 2.65
C LEU A 91 -10.29 3.78 3.27
N GLU A 92 -10.94 4.87 2.87
CA GLU A 92 -10.69 6.19 3.43
C GLU A 92 -11.03 6.27 4.92
N ARG A 93 -12.16 5.67 5.33
CA ARG A 93 -12.54 5.55 6.75
C ARG A 93 -11.49 4.80 7.56
N ILE A 94 -10.95 3.70 7.04
CA ILE A 94 -9.88 2.92 7.68
C ILE A 94 -8.61 3.77 7.82
N ALA A 95 -8.19 4.44 6.73
CA ALA A 95 -7.00 5.28 6.74
C ALA A 95 -7.12 6.43 7.74
N ARG A 96 -8.26 7.14 7.76
CA ARG A 96 -8.51 8.23 8.72
C ARG A 96 -8.52 7.74 10.18
N ARG A 97 -9.14 6.58 10.46
CA ARG A 97 -9.11 5.97 11.81
C ARG A 97 -7.70 5.58 12.25
N ALA A 98 -6.83 5.24 11.30
CA ALA A 98 -5.42 4.97 11.56
C ALA A 98 -4.56 6.25 11.64
N GLY A 99 -5.16 7.45 11.52
CA GLY A 99 -4.48 8.74 11.66
C GLY A 99 -3.88 9.29 10.37
N TYR A 100 -4.22 8.73 9.21
CA TYR A 100 -3.73 9.21 7.91
C TYR A 100 -4.63 10.29 7.32
N GLN A 101 -4.01 11.27 6.69
CA GLN A 101 -4.69 12.18 5.77
C GLN A 101 -4.75 11.53 4.39
N VAL A 102 -5.94 11.38 3.84
CA VAL A 102 -6.15 10.77 2.52
C VAL A 102 -6.14 11.85 1.45
N GLN A 103 -5.25 11.71 0.47
CA GLN A 103 -5.19 12.55 -0.72
C GLN A 103 -5.65 11.74 -1.92
N ARG A 104 -6.63 12.25 -2.68
CA ARG A 104 -7.13 11.58 -3.90
C ARG A 104 -6.34 12.09 -5.09
N SER A 105 -5.63 11.19 -5.76
CA SER A 105 -4.71 11.52 -6.86
C SER A 105 -5.40 11.74 -8.22
N ARG A 106 -6.48 12.54 -8.30
CA ARG A 106 -6.84 13.10 -9.62
C ARG A 106 -5.86 14.18 -10.07
N GLU A 107 -5.11 14.80 -9.15
CA GLU A 107 -4.07 15.80 -9.47
C GLU A 107 -2.61 15.29 -9.40
N ALA A 108 -2.33 14.11 -8.82
CA ALA A 108 -0.94 13.69 -8.56
C ALA A 108 -0.34 12.75 -9.63
N HIS A 109 -1.12 12.24 -10.57
CA HIS A 109 -0.67 11.20 -11.52
C HIS A 109 -0.32 11.75 -12.92
N ALA A 110 0.22 12.96 -13.01
CA ALA A 110 0.80 13.50 -14.25
C ALA A 110 2.08 14.30 -13.98
N ALA A 111 3.07 13.69 -13.32
CA ALA A 111 4.42 14.21 -13.31
C ALA A 111 5.48 13.08 -13.33
N ARG A 112 5.80 12.63 -14.55
CA ARG A 112 7.16 12.66 -15.16
C ARG A 112 7.45 11.43 -16.02
N PRO A 113 7.16 11.47 -17.34
CA PRO A 113 8.03 10.86 -18.32
C PRO A 113 9.14 11.86 -18.70
N GLY A 114 10.41 11.46 -18.54
CA GLY A 114 11.56 12.09 -19.20
C GLY A 114 12.35 13.11 -18.39
N GLN A 115 13.32 12.64 -17.60
CA GLN A 115 14.59 13.36 -17.46
C GLN A 115 15.73 12.44 -17.91
N THR A 116 15.91 12.34 -19.23
CA THR A 116 17.17 11.89 -19.81
C THR A 116 18.09 13.11 -19.88
N ARG A 117 18.88 13.37 -18.83
CA ARG A 117 20.06 14.23 -18.97
C ARG A 117 21.18 13.38 -19.57
N ARG A 118 21.37 13.46 -20.90
CA ARG A 118 22.68 13.19 -21.49
C ARG A 118 23.48 14.49 -21.49
N LYS A 119 24.49 14.58 -20.64
CA LYS A 119 25.64 15.46 -20.90
C LYS A 119 26.56 14.75 -21.89
N LYS A 120 26.68 15.31 -23.09
CA LYS A 120 27.87 15.30 -23.96
C LYS A 120 27.93 16.73 -24.47
N GLY A 121 28.94 17.55 -24.20
CA GLY A 121 30.36 17.25 -24.29
C GLY A 121 30.82 17.53 -25.71
N ASN A 122 30.82 18.81 -26.10
CA ASN A 122 31.90 19.49 -26.82
C ASN A 122 31.64 21.01 -26.74
#